data_AF-A0A0K8T747-F1
#
_entry.id   AF-A0A0K8T747-F1
#
_cell.length_a   1.000
_cell.length_b   1.000
_cell.length_c   1.000
_cell.angle_alpha   90.00
_cell.angle_beta   90.00
_cell.angle_gamma   90.00
#
_symmetry.space_group_name_H-M   'P 1'
#
loop_
_entity.id
_entity.type
_entity.pdbx_description
1 polymer ?
#
loop_
_entity_poly.entity_id
_entity_poly.type
_entity_poly.pdbx_seq_one_letter_code
_entity_poly.pdbx_strand_id
1 'polypeptide(L)'
;MTTMNHRHPAIVVSPPIFRHDVTPITMALNGAASHPQAQGALTSMLSRNTLNPADITVLFRNYSAPEPPPIELIRIPQFLELLVDALFRPGMKLNPEHKPKYVYLLAYATSVSETLPNKKSGGKSCLNKDDLKQTMNAIDKAHNICSTSKGSTELIADIGAIYHCIKFPVVSIGIVRWVEVTVMEPSYFKLSTEHTPIHLALLDEVVANHPLLHHSILSLFIKLFESKQDELEILVQLEMKKMLIERMVNLLSRGCVVPVVKYIKTCWQRGDTDISLIRYFVTEVLEAIAPPYSWEFVALFLPIVENEEITGNMRVEDSDPVSEFISHCKSNHREL
;
A
#
# COMPACT_ATOMS: atom_id res chain seq x y z
N MET A 1 -9.07 38.87 11.70
CA MET A 1 -9.50 38.55 10.33
C MET A 1 -8.93 37.19 9.97
N THR A 2 -9.83 36.28 9.63
CA THR A 2 -9.72 34.83 9.74
C THR A 2 -8.91 34.24 8.58
N THR A 3 -7.84 33.50 8.88
CA THR A 3 -7.10 32.70 7.90
C THR A 3 -7.82 31.37 7.68
N MET A 4 -8.40 31.19 6.49
CA MET A 4 -8.97 29.92 6.07
C MET A 4 -7.87 28.93 5.71
N ASN A 5 -7.80 27.84 6.47
CA ASN A 5 -6.88 26.73 6.27
C ASN A 5 -7.57 25.70 5.36
N HIS A 6 -7.27 25.71 4.06
CA HIS A 6 -7.81 24.73 3.11
C HIS A 6 -7.06 23.39 3.23
N ARG A 7 -7.58 22.49 4.07
CA ARG A 7 -7.22 21.06 4.02
C ARG A 7 -7.97 20.40 2.86
N HIS A 8 -7.26 19.99 1.82
CA HIS A 8 -7.76 19.00 0.88
C HIS A 8 -7.77 17.61 1.54
N PRO A 9 -8.85 16.82 1.41
CA PRO A 9 -8.89 15.47 1.95
C PRO A 9 -8.20 14.53 0.97
N ALA A 10 -7.01 14.04 1.34
CA ALA A 10 -6.57 12.75 0.82
C ALA A 10 -7.53 11.69 1.36
N ILE A 11 -8.12 10.87 0.50
CA ILE A 11 -8.84 9.66 0.92
C ILE A 11 -7.78 8.65 1.34
N VAL A 12 -7.17 8.90 2.49
CA VAL A 12 -6.59 7.88 3.33
C VAL A 12 -7.75 7.42 4.19
N VAL A 13 -8.18 6.17 4.04
CA VAL A 13 -9.03 5.52 5.04
C VAL A 13 -8.16 5.41 6.30
N SER A 14 -8.10 6.49 7.05
CA SER A 14 -7.56 6.50 8.40
C SER A 14 -8.51 5.63 9.22
N PRO A 15 -8.00 4.83 10.18
CA PRO A 15 -8.87 4.12 11.11
C PRO A 15 -9.82 5.16 11.74
N PRO A 16 -11.13 4.86 11.87
CA PRO A 16 -12.09 5.87 12.26
C PRO A 16 -11.72 6.45 13.63
N ILE A 17 -11.37 7.74 13.66
CA ILE A 17 -11.12 8.52 14.87
C ILE A 17 -12.45 8.83 15.62
N PHE A 18 -13.56 8.20 15.22
CA PHE A 18 -14.86 8.33 15.88
C PHE A 18 -15.33 7.00 16.46
N ARG A 19 -15.54 6.98 17.79
CA ARG A 19 -16.04 5.88 18.64
C ARG A 19 -17.50 5.44 18.35
N HIS A 20 -18.03 5.69 17.16
CA HIS A 20 -19.39 5.31 16.82
C HIS A 20 -19.39 4.04 15.97
N ASP A 21 -20.06 3.00 16.47
CA ASP A 21 -20.36 1.82 15.67
C ASP A 21 -21.35 2.21 14.56
N VAL A 22 -20.82 2.42 13.36
CA VAL A 22 -21.60 2.74 12.15
C VAL A 22 -22.09 1.50 11.41
N THR A 23 -21.78 0.30 11.92
CA THR A 23 -22.17 -0.98 11.31
C THR A 23 -23.67 -1.05 11.00
N PRO A 24 -24.59 -0.66 11.91
CA PRO A 24 -26.02 -0.73 11.62
C PRO A 24 -26.43 0.12 10.41
N ILE A 25 -25.81 1.28 10.23
CA ILE A 25 -26.06 2.20 9.12
C ILE A 25 -25.55 1.58 7.82
N THR A 26 -24.30 1.10 7.80
CA THR A 26 -23.70 0.43 6.64
C THR A 26 -24.51 -0.78 6.20
N MET A 27 -24.99 -1.61 7.15
CA MET A 27 -25.83 -2.76 6.84
C MET A 27 -27.17 -2.36 6.22
N ALA A 28 -27.82 -1.32 6.76
CA ALA A 28 -29.10 -0.85 6.25
C ALA A 28 -28.98 -0.31 4.81
N LEU A 29 -27.92 0.45 4.52
CA LEU A 29 -27.70 1.06 3.21
C LEU A 29 -27.35 0.04 2.11
N ASN A 30 -26.65 -1.05 2.45
CA ASN A 30 -26.27 -2.09 1.48
C ASN A 30 -27.38 -3.12 1.21
N GLY A 31 -28.60 -2.89 1.69
CA GLY A 31 -29.71 -3.84 1.49
C GLY A 31 -29.53 -5.17 2.21
N ALA A 32 -28.73 -5.20 3.29
CA ALA A 32 -28.46 -6.43 4.04
C ALA A 32 -29.72 -7.06 4.65
N ALA A 33 -30.77 -6.26 4.86
CA ALA A 33 -32.05 -6.65 5.45
C ALA A 33 -32.73 -7.83 4.75
N SER A 34 -32.52 -8.01 3.43
CA SER A 34 -33.07 -9.16 2.70
C SER A 34 -32.29 -10.46 2.91
N HIS A 35 -31.14 -10.41 3.60
CA HIS A 35 -30.24 -11.54 3.86
C HIS A 35 -29.87 -11.62 5.35
N PRO A 36 -30.83 -11.94 6.24
CA PRO A 36 -30.67 -11.77 7.70
C PRO A 36 -29.52 -12.59 8.29
N GLN A 37 -29.22 -13.78 7.76
CA GLN A 37 -28.10 -14.59 8.23
C GLN A 37 -26.74 -13.96 7.89
N ALA A 38 -26.59 -13.41 6.68
CA ALA A 38 -25.36 -12.74 6.28
C ALA A 38 -25.19 -11.41 7.04
N GLN A 39 -26.29 -10.66 7.18
CA GLN A 39 -26.31 -9.42 7.96
C GLN A 39 -25.92 -9.67 9.42
N GLY A 40 -26.49 -10.68 10.07
CA GLY A 40 -26.18 -11.00 11.47
C GLY A 40 -24.70 -11.32 11.69
N ALA A 41 -24.14 -12.16 10.82
CA ALA A 41 -22.73 -12.54 10.86
C ALA A 41 -21.79 -11.33 10.62
N LEU A 42 -22.08 -10.50 9.62
CA LEU A 42 -21.30 -9.29 9.34
C LEU A 42 -21.41 -8.27 10.47
N THR A 43 -22.62 -8.04 10.99
CA THR A 43 -22.84 -7.09 12.10
C THR A 43 -22.03 -7.50 13.34
N SER A 44 -22.10 -8.79 13.71
CA SER A 44 -21.36 -9.36 14.83
C SER A 44 -19.84 -9.10 14.71
N MET A 45 -19.26 -9.37 13.55
CA MET A 45 -17.82 -9.22 13.32
C MET A 45 -17.37 -7.76 13.21
N LEU A 46 -18.14 -6.92 12.51
CA LEU A 46 -17.79 -5.52 12.26
C LEU A 46 -17.95 -4.65 13.51
N SER A 47 -19.03 -4.81 14.27
CA SER A 47 -19.23 -4.10 15.54
C SER A 47 -18.15 -4.42 16.57
N ARG A 48 -17.57 -5.63 16.52
CA ARG A 48 -16.48 -6.06 17.41
C ARG A 48 -15.08 -5.85 16.81
N ASN A 49 -15.01 -5.44 15.55
CA ASN A 49 -13.78 -5.35 14.77
C ASN A 49 -12.91 -6.63 14.87
N THR A 50 -13.53 -7.81 14.78
CA THR A 50 -12.84 -9.09 14.90
C THR A 50 -13.57 -10.19 14.14
N LEU A 51 -12.82 -11.12 13.53
CA LEU A 51 -13.39 -12.28 12.86
C LEU A 51 -13.56 -13.42 13.85
N ASN A 52 -14.64 -14.20 13.68
CA ASN A 52 -14.81 -15.45 14.40
C ASN A 52 -15.18 -16.60 13.44
N PRO A 53 -14.75 -17.85 13.73
CA PRO A 53 -14.94 -18.96 12.79
C PRO A 53 -16.40 -19.34 12.54
N ALA A 54 -17.31 -19.08 13.49
CA ALA A 54 -18.73 -19.39 13.37
C ALA A 54 -19.39 -18.49 12.31
N ASP A 55 -19.23 -17.17 12.44
CA ASP A 55 -19.77 -16.18 11.50
C ASP A 55 -19.12 -16.32 10.12
N ILE A 56 -17.81 -16.61 10.03
CA ILE A 56 -17.15 -16.93 8.76
C ILE A 56 -17.75 -18.17 8.10
N THR A 57 -18.10 -19.19 8.88
CA THR A 57 -18.74 -20.41 8.35
C THR A 57 -20.16 -20.11 7.84
N VAL A 58 -20.91 -19.25 8.52
CA VAL A 58 -22.23 -18.78 8.05
C VAL A 58 -22.10 -18.03 6.73
N LEU A 59 -21.17 -17.08 6.61
CA LEU A 59 -20.95 -16.33 5.37
C LEU A 59 -20.49 -17.25 4.24
N PHE A 60 -19.53 -18.13 4.49
CA PHE A 60 -19.06 -19.10 3.51
C PHE A 60 -20.21 -19.94 2.95
N ARG A 61 -21.10 -20.46 3.82
CA ARG A 61 -22.30 -21.19 3.39
C ARG A 61 -23.21 -20.34 2.50
N ASN A 62 -23.48 -19.09 2.89
CA ASN A 62 -24.35 -18.20 2.14
C ASN A 62 -23.79 -17.86 0.75
N TYR A 63 -22.49 -17.57 0.64
CA TYR A 63 -21.85 -17.22 -0.64
C TYR A 63 -21.52 -18.43 -1.53
N SER A 64 -21.50 -19.63 -0.95
CA SER A 64 -21.38 -20.89 -1.69
C SER A 64 -22.73 -21.42 -2.21
N ALA A 65 -23.85 -20.82 -1.77
CA ALA A 65 -25.18 -21.23 -2.20
C ALA A 65 -25.44 -20.89 -3.68
N PRO A 66 -26.43 -21.54 -4.33
CA PRO A 66 -26.81 -21.23 -5.72
C PRO A 66 -27.29 -19.79 -5.91
N GLU A 67 -27.94 -19.22 -4.89
CA GLU A 67 -28.42 -17.84 -4.85
C GLU A 67 -27.71 -17.11 -3.70
N PRO A 68 -26.48 -16.62 -3.91
CA PRO A 68 -25.71 -15.94 -2.87
C PRO A 68 -26.24 -14.51 -2.61
N PRO A 69 -25.97 -13.93 -1.43
CA PRO A 69 -26.26 -12.53 -1.17
C PRO A 69 -25.49 -11.59 -2.12
N PRO A 70 -25.91 -10.31 -2.25
CA PRO A 70 -25.19 -9.29 -2.99
C PRO A 70 -23.71 -9.24 -2.61
N ILE A 71 -22.84 -9.14 -3.61
CA ILE A 71 -21.39 -9.14 -3.39
C ILE A 71 -20.92 -7.93 -2.60
N GLU A 72 -21.62 -6.80 -2.72
CA GLU A 72 -21.30 -5.56 -2.02
C GLU A 72 -21.33 -5.72 -0.48
N LEU A 73 -22.11 -6.68 0.05
CA LEU A 73 -22.15 -6.96 1.49
C LEU A 73 -20.82 -7.48 2.05
N ILE A 74 -20.00 -8.18 1.24
CA ILE A 74 -18.66 -8.65 1.66
C ILE A 74 -17.53 -7.79 1.11
N ARG A 75 -17.84 -6.72 0.36
CA ARG A 75 -16.86 -5.72 -0.10
C ARG A 75 -16.70 -4.54 0.84
N ILE A 76 -17.18 -4.68 2.07
CA ILE A 76 -17.01 -3.66 3.12
C ILE A 76 -15.51 -3.58 3.45
N PRO A 77 -14.87 -2.39 3.34
CA PRO A 77 -13.42 -2.25 3.53
C PRO A 77 -12.93 -2.83 4.86
N GLN A 78 -13.62 -2.54 5.96
CA GLN A 78 -13.29 -3.08 7.28
C GLN A 78 -13.32 -4.62 7.32
N PHE A 79 -14.27 -5.27 6.63
CA PHE A 79 -14.32 -6.73 6.57
C PHE A 79 -13.16 -7.31 5.76
N LEU A 80 -12.82 -6.69 4.63
CA LEU A 80 -11.69 -7.08 3.80
C LEU A 80 -10.37 -6.90 4.54
N GLU A 81 -10.19 -5.79 5.28
CA GLU A 81 -9.03 -5.56 6.14
C GLU A 81 -8.89 -6.64 7.20
N LEU A 82 -9.98 -7.02 7.86
CA LEU A 82 -9.98 -8.10 8.85
C LEU A 82 -9.60 -9.46 8.23
N LEU A 83 -10.07 -9.76 7.02
CA LEU A 83 -9.70 -10.99 6.30
C LEU A 83 -8.22 -10.99 5.89
N VAL A 84 -7.73 -9.87 5.38
CA VAL A 84 -6.32 -9.67 5.04
C VAL A 84 -5.45 -9.82 6.30
N ASP A 85 -5.84 -9.19 7.41
CA ASP A 85 -5.11 -9.32 8.67
C ASP A 85 -5.07 -10.77 9.16
N ALA A 86 -6.19 -11.49 9.13
CA ALA A 86 -6.23 -12.88 9.55
C ALA A 86 -5.31 -13.78 8.71
N LEU A 87 -5.16 -13.48 7.42
CA LEU A 87 -4.38 -14.28 6.48
C LEU A 87 -2.91 -13.84 6.39
N PHE A 88 -2.58 -12.56 6.46
CA PHE A 88 -1.25 -12.06 6.11
C PHE A 88 -0.47 -11.44 7.27
N ARG A 89 -1.11 -11.18 8.42
CA ARG A 89 -0.36 -10.69 9.57
C ARG A 89 0.57 -11.79 10.12
N PRO A 90 1.89 -11.54 10.24
CA PRO A 90 2.84 -12.48 10.82
C PRO A 90 2.40 -12.99 12.19
N GLY A 91 2.66 -14.27 12.47
CA GLY A 91 2.36 -14.89 13.76
C GLY A 91 0.89 -15.27 14.00
N MET A 92 -0.04 -14.89 13.11
CA MET A 92 -1.43 -15.35 13.20
C MET A 92 -1.52 -16.84 12.86
N LYS A 93 -2.03 -17.65 13.80
CA LYS A 93 -2.32 -19.07 13.58
C LYS A 93 -3.81 -19.25 13.29
N LEU A 94 -4.14 -19.46 12.01
CA LEU A 94 -5.48 -19.84 11.59
C LEU A 94 -5.68 -21.35 11.73
N ASN A 95 -6.86 -21.76 12.22
CA ASN A 95 -7.23 -23.16 12.23
C ASN A 95 -7.31 -23.68 10.77
N PRO A 96 -6.58 -24.77 10.42
CA PRO A 96 -6.59 -25.35 9.07
C PRO A 96 -7.97 -25.70 8.55
N GLU A 97 -8.92 -26.07 9.42
CA GLU A 97 -10.30 -26.39 9.03
C GLU A 97 -11.06 -25.16 8.52
N HIS A 98 -10.77 -23.99 9.09
CA HIS A 98 -11.46 -22.76 8.74
C HIS A 98 -10.74 -21.96 7.66
N LYS A 99 -9.41 -22.09 7.55
CA LYS A 99 -8.59 -21.34 6.59
C LYS A 99 -9.17 -21.31 5.16
N PRO A 100 -9.61 -22.43 4.54
CA PRO A 100 -10.19 -22.39 3.19
C PRO A 100 -11.41 -21.47 3.06
N LYS A 101 -12.19 -21.29 4.15
CA LYS A 101 -13.37 -20.42 4.18
C LYS A 101 -12.98 -18.94 4.15
N TYR A 102 -11.91 -18.56 4.86
CA TYR A 102 -11.35 -17.20 4.84
C TYR A 102 -10.81 -16.86 3.45
N VAL A 103 -10.02 -17.78 2.87
CA VAL A 103 -9.47 -17.64 1.52
C VAL A 103 -10.59 -17.52 0.49
N TYR A 104 -11.62 -18.35 0.60
CA TYR A 104 -12.78 -18.31 -0.30
C TYR A 104 -13.49 -16.96 -0.23
N LEU A 105 -13.82 -16.45 0.97
CA LEU A 105 -14.55 -15.19 1.12
C LEU A 105 -13.76 -14.01 0.56
N LEU A 106 -12.45 -13.95 0.85
CA LEU A 106 -11.57 -12.90 0.32
C LEU A 106 -11.43 -12.97 -1.20
N ALA A 107 -11.20 -14.17 -1.75
CA ALA A 107 -11.14 -14.37 -3.19
C ALA A 107 -12.48 -14.00 -3.86
N TYR A 108 -13.60 -14.45 -3.29
CA TYR A 108 -14.93 -14.16 -3.82
C TYR A 108 -15.18 -12.66 -3.89
N ALA A 109 -14.92 -11.93 -2.81
CA ALA A 109 -15.13 -10.49 -2.77
C ALA A 109 -14.29 -9.74 -3.83
N THR A 110 -13.13 -10.26 -4.19
CA THR A 110 -12.15 -9.58 -5.04
C THR A 110 -12.12 -10.04 -6.50
N SER A 111 -12.70 -11.20 -6.82
CA SER A 111 -12.64 -11.78 -8.17
C SER A 111 -14.01 -11.99 -8.82
N VAL A 112 -15.08 -12.14 -8.03
CA VAL A 112 -16.43 -12.38 -8.58
C VAL A 112 -17.02 -11.06 -9.07
N SER A 113 -17.66 -11.09 -10.23
CA SER A 113 -18.36 -9.92 -10.77
C SER A 113 -19.81 -10.25 -11.10
N GLU A 114 -20.69 -9.29 -10.85
CA GLU A 114 -22.09 -9.38 -11.21
C GLU A 114 -22.31 -8.68 -12.55
N THR A 115 -22.77 -9.43 -13.55
CA THR A 115 -23.13 -8.85 -14.84
C THR A 115 -24.60 -8.47 -14.83
N LEU A 116 -24.86 -7.16 -14.95
CA LEU A 116 -26.22 -6.64 -15.02
C LEU A 116 -26.95 -7.26 -16.23
N PRO A 117 -28.21 -7.65 -16.07
CA PRO A 117 -28.97 -8.22 -17.16
C PRO A 117 -29.15 -7.18 -18.26
N ASN A 118 -28.83 -7.58 -19.49
CA ASN A 118 -28.90 -6.71 -20.65
C ASN A 118 -30.38 -6.43 -20.96
N LYS A 119 -30.84 -5.17 -20.94
CA LYS A 119 -32.28 -4.78 -21.05
C LYS A 119 -33.04 -5.37 -22.25
N LYS A 120 -32.35 -5.92 -23.26
CA LYS A 120 -32.93 -6.55 -24.46
C LYS A 120 -33.27 -8.03 -24.29
N SER A 121 -32.73 -8.70 -23.28
CA SER A 121 -33.04 -10.08 -22.92
C SER A 121 -33.50 -10.04 -21.48
N GLY A 122 -34.74 -10.42 -21.18
CA GLY A 122 -35.29 -10.48 -19.81
C GLY A 122 -34.60 -11.52 -18.91
N GLY A 123 -33.28 -11.68 -19.02
CA GLY A 123 -32.45 -12.62 -18.30
C GLY A 123 -32.16 -12.16 -16.88
N LYS A 124 -31.91 -13.14 -16.01
CA LYS A 124 -31.46 -12.93 -14.63
C LYS A 124 -30.03 -12.36 -14.61
N SER A 125 -29.69 -11.63 -13.55
CA SER A 125 -28.31 -11.27 -13.22
C SER A 125 -27.44 -12.54 -13.19
N CYS A 126 -26.27 -12.50 -13.82
CA CYS A 126 -25.35 -13.64 -13.90
C CYS A 126 -24.04 -13.32 -13.17
N LEU A 127 -23.60 -14.24 -12.32
CA LEU A 127 -22.34 -14.14 -11.58
C LEU A 127 -21.21 -14.76 -12.40
N ASN A 128 -20.20 -13.96 -12.73
CA ASN A 128 -18.95 -14.47 -13.28
C ASN A 128 -18.02 -14.90 -12.13
N LYS A 129 -17.57 -16.16 -12.16
CA LYS A 129 -16.67 -16.77 -11.18
C LYS A 129 -15.39 -17.33 -11.82
N ASP A 130 -15.06 -16.94 -13.05
CA ASP A 130 -13.96 -17.52 -13.84
C ASP A 130 -12.62 -17.39 -13.11
N ASP A 131 -12.38 -16.23 -12.50
CA ASP A 131 -11.13 -15.93 -11.80
C ASP A 131 -11.07 -16.47 -10.36
N LEU A 132 -12.18 -16.93 -9.80
CA LEU A 132 -12.28 -17.28 -8.38
C LEU A 132 -11.25 -18.33 -7.96
N LYS A 133 -11.13 -19.40 -8.74
CA LYS A 133 -10.22 -20.51 -8.42
C LYS A 133 -8.75 -20.07 -8.46
N GLN A 134 -8.36 -19.28 -9.45
CA GLN A 134 -6.98 -18.80 -9.55
C GLN A 134 -6.64 -17.79 -8.46
N THR A 135 -7.57 -16.89 -8.12
CA THR A 135 -7.40 -15.94 -7.01
C THR A 135 -7.28 -16.67 -5.66
N MET A 136 -8.12 -17.68 -5.41
CA MET A 136 -7.99 -18.53 -4.21
C MET A 136 -6.62 -19.18 -4.11
N ASN A 137 -6.14 -19.78 -5.21
CA ASN A 137 -4.84 -20.44 -5.23
C ASN A 137 -3.68 -19.45 -4.99
N ALA A 138 -3.77 -18.24 -5.55
CA ALA A 138 -2.77 -17.20 -5.35
C ALA A 138 -2.72 -16.72 -3.90
N ILE A 139 -3.89 -16.50 -3.28
CA ILE A 139 -4.00 -16.14 -1.85
C ILE A 139 -3.44 -17.26 -0.98
N ASP A 140 -3.84 -18.51 -1.21
CA ASP A 140 -3.39 -19.64 -0.40
C ASP A 140 -1.87 -19.84 -0.48
N LYS A 141 -1.31 -19.76 -1.69
CA LYS A 141 0.13 -19.88 -1.92
C LYS A 141 0.90 -18.76 -1.21
N ALA A 142 0.47 -17.51 -1.37
CA ALA A 142 1.11 -16.37 -0.71
C ALA A 142 0.99 -16.46 0.82
N HIS A 143 -0.18 -16.83 1.35
CA HIS A 143 -0.39 -17.06 2.78
C HIS A 143 0.58 -18.12 3.33
N ASN A 144 0.72 -19.25 2.65
CA ASN A 144 1.61 -20.33 3.12
C ASN A 144 3.06 -19.84 3.26
N ILE A 145 3.53 -19.02 2.30
CA ILE A 145 4.87 -18.42 2.35
C ILE A 145 4.98 -17.41 3.50
N CYS A 146 3.99 -16.52 3.67
CA CYS A 146 4.01 -15.46 4.68
C CYS A 146 3.81 -15.99 6.12
N SER A 147 3.10 -17.12 6.27
CA SER A 147 2.79 -17.73 7.57
C SER A 147 3.97 -18.49 8.18
N THR A 148 4.91 -18.93 7.34
CA THR A 148 6.13 -19.59 7.80
C THR A 148 7.11 -18.52 8.29
N SER A 149 7.61 -18.67 9.52
CA SER A 149 8.67 -17.82 10.07
C SER A 149 10.01 -18.12 9.42
N LYS A 150 10.12 -17.77 8.13
CA LYS A 150 11.29 -17.97 7.30
C LYS A 150 12.29 -16.85 7.53
N GLY A 151 13.57 -17.20 7.65
CA GLY A 151 14.64 -16.21 7.52
C GLY A 151 14.73 -15.67 6.10
N SER A 152 15.40 -14.53 5.89
CA SER A 152 15.54 -13.89 4.57
C SER A 152 16.01 -14.86 3.48
N THR A 153 16.97 -15.74 3.78
CA THR A 153 17.52 -16.73 2.85
C THR A 153 16.48 -17.75 2.35
N GLU A 154 15.56 -18.17 3.22
CA GLU A 154 14.50 -19.12 2.86
C GLU A 154 13.40 -18.44 2.04
N LEU A 155 13.16 -17.14 2.28
CA LEU A 155 12.21 -16.36 1.50
C LEU A 155 12.69 -16.15 0.05
N ILE A 156 14.00 -16.03 -0.18
CA ILE A 156 14.59 -15.90 -1.52
C ILE A 156 14.20 -17.11 -2.40
N ALA A 157 14.14 -18.32 -1.83
CA ALA A 157 13.76 -19.52 -2.59
C ALA A 157 12.32 -19.45 -3.13
N ASP A 158 11.43 -18.71 -2.45
CA ASP A 158 10.03 -18.53 -2.83
C ASP A 158 9.77 -17.23 -3.63
N ILE A 159 10.78 -16.40 -3.88
CA ILE A 159 10.58 -15.06 -4.45
C ILE A 159 9.85 -15.11 -5.80
N GLY A 160 10.21 -16.05 -6.66
CA GLY A 160 9.56 -16.23 -7.97
C GLY A 160 8.09 -16.63 -7.85
N ALA A 161 7.74 -17.38 -6.80
CA ALA A 161 6.35 -17.69 -6.49
C ALA A 161 5.58 -16.47 -6.00
N ILE A 162 6.19 -15.65 -5.16
CA ILE A 162 5.60 -14.40 -4.65
C ILE A 162 5.33 -13.44 -5.82
N TYR A 163 6.31 -13.21 -6.71
CA TYR A 163 6.14 -12.34 -7.89
C TYR A 163 4.98 -12.76 -8.79
N HIS A 164 4.75 -14.07 -8.95
CA HIS A 164 3.59 -14.55 -9.69
C HIS A 164 2.27 -14.23 -8.97
N CYS A 165 2.24 -14.33 -7.64
CA CYS A 165 1.03 -14.08 -6.86
C CYS A 165 0.73 -12.58 -6.71
N ILE A 166 1.77 -11.72 -6.65
CA ILE A 166 1.63 -10.25 -6.55
C ILE A 166 0.80 -9.68 -7.69
N LYS A 167 0.77 -10.30 -8.88
CA LYS A 167 -0.10 -9.87 -10.00
C LYS A 167 -1.59 -9.79 -9.64
N PHE A 168 -2.03 -10.52 -8.61
CA PHE A 168 -3.38 -10.40 -8.06
C PHE A 168 -3.43 -9.24 -7.04
N PRO A 169 -4.26 -8.20 -7.24
CA PRO A 169 -4.28 -7.03 -6.36
C PRO A 169 -4.52 -7.37 -4.88
N VAL A 170 -5.41 -8.33 -4.60
CA VAL A 170 -5.71 -8.80 -3.25
C VAL A 170 -4.50 -9.44 -2.55
N VAL A 171 -3.65 -10.14 -3.31
CA VAL A 171 -2.41 -10.69 -2.77
C VAL A 171 -1.43 -9.56 -2.49
N SER A 172 -1.32 -8.57 -3.38
CA SER A 172 -0.46 -7.40 -3.15
C SER A 172 -0.84 -6.62 -1.90
N ILE A 173 -2.15 -6.45 -1.63
CA ILE A 173 -2.62 -5.87 -0.37
C ILE A 173 -2.14 -6.73 0.82
N GLY A 174 -2.26 -8.05 0.72
CA GLY A 174 -1.74 -8.99 1.72
C GLY A 174 -0.23 -8.89 1.93
N ILE A 175 0.56 -8.81 0.86
CA ILE A 175 2.02 -8.66 0.92
C ILE A 175 2.40 -7.32 1.55
N VAL A 176 1.77 -6.21 1.15
CA VAL A 176 2.00 -4.90 1.78
C VAL A 176 1.71 -4.97 3.27
N ARG A 177 0.62 -5.63 3.67
CA ARG A 177 0.28 -5.79 5.08
C ARG A 177 1.29 -6.65 5.85
N TRP A 178 1.69 -7.77 5.27
CA TRP A 178 2.69 -8.66 5.84
C TRP A 178 4.04 -7.94 6.01
N VAL A 179 4.50 -7.25 4.98
CA VAL A 179 5.73 -6.46 5.02
C VAL A 179 5.62 -5.35 6.06
N GLU A 180 4.54 -4.55 6.08
CA GLU A 180 4.32 -3.49 7.06
C GLU A 180 4.51 -4.01 8.49
N VAL A 181 3.86 -5.11 8.85
CA VAL A 181 3.96 -5.63 10.22
C VAL A 181 5.36 -6.15 10.53
N THR A 182 6.02 -6.81 9.57
CA THR A 182 7.36 -7.38 9.74
C THR A 182 8.43 -6.30 9.90
N VAL A 183 8.47 -5.30 9.01
CA VAL A 183 9.54 -4.28 9.00
C VAL A 183 9.35 -3.21 10.07
N MET A 184 8.13 -3.08 10.61
CA MET A 184 7.83 -2.20 11.74
C MET A 184 8.21 -2.83 13.09
N GLU A 185 8.68 -4.08 13.14
CA GLU A 185 9.20 -4.67 14.37
C GLU A 185 10.47 -3.92 14.80
N PRO A 186 10.59 -3.45 16.06
CA PRO A 186 11.74 -2.66 16.51
C PRO A 186 13.10 -3.36 16.35
N SER A 187 13.11 -4.69 16.35
CA SER A 187 14.31 -5.52 16.17
C SER A 187 14.71 -5.71 14.71
N TYR A 188 13.84 -5.38 13.75
CA TYR A 188 13.99 -5.77 12.35
C TYR A 188 15.32 -5.30 11.73
N PHE A 189 15.59 -3.99 11.79
CA PHE A 189 16.79 -3.40 11.21
C PHE A 189 18.08 -3.72 11.99
N LYS A 190 17.96 -4.27 13.21
CA LYS A 190 19.13 -4.79 13.94
C LYS A 190 19.56 -6.15 13.41
N LEU A 191 18.58 -6.95 12.98
CA LEU A 191 18.78 -8.33 12.53
C LEU A 191 19.03 -8.40 11.02
N SER A 192 18.57 -7.40 10.27
CA SER A 192 18.80 -7.32 8.84
C SER A 192 20.18 -6.73 8.53
N THR A 193 21.07 -7.54 7.97
CA THR A 193 22.42 -7.13 7.55
C THR A 193 22.52 -6.82 6.06
N GLU A 194 21.42 -6.97 5.32
CA GLU A 194 21.35 -6.75 3.88
C GLU A 194 21.21 -5.26 3.56
N HIS A 195 21.86 -4.79 2.50
CA HIS A 195 21.69 -3.41 2.02
C HIS A 195 20.23 -3.08 1.70
N THR A 196 19.54 -4.01 1.04
CA THR A 196 18.12 -3.88 0.74
C THR A 196 17.41 -5.15 1.20
N PRO A 197 16.74 -5.11 2.37
CA PRO A 197 16.02 -6.26 2.87
C PRO A 197 14.96 -6.71 1.87
N ILE A 198 14.90 -8.02 1.61
CA ILE A 198 13.97 -8.63 0.64
C ILE A 198 12.50 -8.17 0.83
N HIS A 199 12.07 -7.93 2.06
CA HIS A 199 10.71 -7.45 2.36
C HIS A 199 10.42 -6.09 1.70
N LEU A 200 11.40 -5.19 1.70
CA LEU A 200 11.27 -3.88 1.07
C LEU A 200 11.43 -3.98 -0.46
N ALA A 201 12.29 -4.88 -0.94
CA ALA A 201 12.41 -5.17 -2.38
C ALA A 201 11.10 -5.72 -2.97
N LEU A 202 10.34 -6.53 -2.21
CA LEU A 202 9.02 -7.00 -2.64
C LEU A 202 8.03 -5.84 -2.86
N LEU A 203 8.15 -4.74 -2.11
CA LEU A 203 7.29 -3.57 -2.30
C LEU A 203 7.57 -2.89 -3.64
N ASP A 204 8.80 -2.92 -4.15
CA ASP A 204 9.13 -2.37 -5.47
C ASP A 204 8.38 -3.11 -6.59
N GLU A 205 8.26 -4.44 -6.48
CA GLU A 205 7.46 -5.24 -7.41
C GLU A 205 5.96 -4.92 -7.27
N VAL A 206 5.45 -4.74 -6.04
CA VAL A 206 4.05 -4.31 -5.84
C VAL A 206 3.80 -2.95 -6.48
N VAL A 207 4.70 -1.99 -6.30
CA VAL A 207 4.63 -0.65 -6.87
C VAL A 207 4.61 -0.69 -8.39
N ALA A 208 5.39 -1.58 -9.02
CA ALA A 208 5.40 -1.74 -10.47
C ALA A 208 4.08 -2.27 -11.03
N ASN A 209 3.35 -3.09 -10.27
CA ASN A 209 2.11 -3.73 -10.75
C ASN A 209 0.83 -2.99 -10.34
N HIS A 210 0.82 -2.25 -9.22
CA HIS A 210 -0.42 -1.76 -8.58
C HIS A 210 -0.38 -0.27 -8.18
N PRO A 211 -0.76 0.65 -9.09
CA PRO A 211 -0.78 2.09 -8.81
C PRO A 211 -1.63 2.51 -7.61
N LEU A 212 -2.74 1.81 -7.36
CA LEU A 212 -3.64 2.12 -6.24
C LEU A 212 -3.02 1.86 -4.86
N LEU A 213 -1.90 1.13 -4.79
CA LEU A 213 -1.19 0.85 -3.53
C LEU A 213 -0.05 1.85 -3.25
N HIS A 214 0.28 2.73 -4.20
CA HIS A 214 1.41 3.66 -4.08
C HIS A 214 1.34 4.52 -2.82
N HIS A 215 0.17 5.08 -2.49
CA HIS A 215 0.00 5.91 -1.29
C HIS A 215 0.15 5.12 0.02
N SER A 216 -0.32 3.87 0.05
CA SER A 216 -0.18 3.01 1.23
C SER A 216 1.29 2.66 1.45
N ILE A 217 2.03 2.36 0.38
CA ILE A 217 3.45 2.03 0.44
C ILE A 217 4.29 3.25 0.79
N LEU A 218 3.99 4.43 0.22
CA LEU A 218 4.63 5.69 0.60
C LEU A 218 4.42 5.99 2.09
N SER A 219 3.21 5.78 2.61
CA SER A 219 2.92 5.95 4.03
C SER A 219 3.78 5.04 4.92
N LEU A 220 4.00 3.78 4.52
CA LEU A 220 4.94 2.89 5.21
C LEU A 220 6.37 3.42 5.16
N PHE A 221 6.87 3.82 3.99
CA PHE A 221 8.24 4.35 3.88
C PHE A 221 8.43 5.62 4.71
N ILE A 222 7.43 6.51 4.76
CA ILE A 222 7.46 7.70 5.62
C ILE A 222 7.55 7.30 7.09
N LYS A 223 6.68 6.38 7.55
CA LYS A 223 6.72 5.88 8.95
C LYS A 223 8.09 5.32 9.31
N LEU A 224 8.71 4.55 8.41
CA LEU A 224 10.04 3.98 8.62
C LEU A 224 11.13 5.05 8.62
N PHE A 225 11.05 6.02 7.70
CA PHE A 225 12.02 7.09 7.57
C PHE A 225 12.02 8.03 8.80
N GLU A 226 10.83 8.30 9.35
CA GLU A 226 10.63 9.11 10.55
C GLU A 226 10.82 8.31 11.86
N SER A 227 10.98 6.98 11.77
CA SER A 227 11.14 6.14 12.96
C SER A 227 12.46 6.41 13.67
N LYS A 228 12.42 6.40 15.01
CA LYS A 228 13.63 6.47 15.83
C LYS A 228 14.27 5.10 15.88
N GLN A 229 15.54 5.02 15.49
CA GLN A 229 16.35 3.81 15.49
C GLN A 229 17.52 3.98 16.48
N ASP A 230 17.20 4.38 17.71
CA ASP A 230 18.18 4.81 18.73
C ASP A 230 19.20 3.72 19.10
N GLU A 231 18.88 2.46 18.80
CA GLU A 231 19.73 1.29 19.07
C GLU A 231 20.66 0.92 17.90
N LEU A 232 20.52 1.57 16.74
CA LEU A 232 21.42 1.40 15.59
C LEU A 232 22.52 2.47 15.62
N GLU A 233 23.71 2.11 15.16
CA GLU A 233 24.79 3.07 14.95
C GLU A 233 24.38 4.15 13.95
N ILE A 234 24.87 5.38 14.15
CA ILE A 234 24.49 6.55 13.33
C ILE A 234 24.70 6.30 11.83
N LEU A 235 25.81 5.66 11.47
CA LEU A 235 26.10 5.32 10.07
C LEU A 235 25.08 4.33 9.50
N VAL A 236 24.68 3.32 10.27
CA VAL A 236 23.65 2.35 9.88
C VAL A 236 22.28 3.02 9.70
N GLN A 237 21.93 3.96 10.60
CA GLN A 237 20.71 4.75 10.44
C GLN A 237 20.72 5.58 9.16
N LEU A 238 21.87 6.17 8.81
CA LEU A 238 22.03 6.96 7.59
C LEU A 238 21.86 6.11 6.34
N GLU A 239 22.50 4.93 6.28
CA GLU A 239 22.37 4.00 5.16
C GLU A 239 20.95 3.44 5.05
N MET A 240 20.28 3.15 6.16
CA MET A 240 18.85 2.78 6.17
C MET A 240 17.98 3.89 5.55
N LYS A 241 18.23 5.16 5.90
CA LYS A 241 17.49 6.30 5.35
C LYS A 241 17.75 6.50 3.85
N LYS A 242 18.99 6.32 3.37
CA LYS A 242 19.31 6.33 1.93
C LYS A 242 18.57 5.21 1.21
N MET A 243 18.61 3.99 1.73
CA MET A 243 17.87 2.85 1.18
C MET A 243 16.36 3.15 1.07
N LEU A 244 15.75 3.78 2.09
CA LEU A 244 14.33 4.18 2.02
C LEU A 244 14.10 5.27 0.96
N ILE A 245 15.02 6.22 0.80
CA ILE A 245 14.99 7.23 -0.26
C ILE A 245 14.99 6.58 -1.64
N GLU A 246 15.85 5.58 -1.89
CA GLU A 246 15.86 4.84 -3.16
C GLU A 246 14.49 4.20 -3.46
N ARG A 247 13.84 3.62 -2.44
CA ARG A 247 12.49 3.04 -2.61
C ARG A 247 11.44 4.12 -2.91
N MET A 248 11.58 5.32 -2.32
CA MET A 248 10.74 6.48 -2.67
C MET A 248 11.01 6.98 -4.10
N VAL A 249 12.25 6.93 -4.59
CA VAL A 249 12.60 7.24 -5.98
C VAL A 249 12.01 6.20 -6.93
N ASN A 250 12.01 4.91 -6.56
CA ASN A 250 11.29 3.88 -7.32
C ASN A 250 9.77 4.15 -7.38
N LEU A 251 9.14 4.58 -6.28
CA LEU A 251 7.74 5.03 -6.31
C LEU A 251 7.52 6.21 -7.27
N LEU A 252 8.43 7.18 -7.25
CA LEU A 252 8.40 8.34 -8.13
C LEU A 252 8.49 7.92 -9.60
N SER A 253 9.42 7.02 -9.95
CA SER A 253 9.59 6.51 -11.32
C SER A 253 8.39 5.71 -11.85
N ARG A 254 7.51 5.24 -10.95
CA ARG A 254 6.25 4.55 -11.28
C ARG A 254 5.02 5.46 -11.26
N GLY A 255 5.20 6.77 -11.13
CA GLY A 255 4.14 7.77 -11.28
C GLY A 255 3.64 8.40 -9.97
N CYS A 256 4.14 7.97 -8.81
CA CYS A 256 3.81 8.59 -7.51
C CYS A 256 4.68 9.83 -7.22
N VAL A 257 4.82 10.72 -8.20
CA VAL A 257 5.81 11.81 -8.19
C VAL A 257 5.48 12.88 -7.14
N VAL A 258 4.32 13.55 -7.30
CA VAL A 258 3.93 14.70 -6.48
C VAL A 258 3.91 14.37 -4.97
N PRO A 259 3.33 13.24 -4.52
CA PRO A 259 3.33 12.89 -3.10
C PRO A 259 4.74 12.71 -2.52
N VAL A 260 5.64 12.03 -3.25
CA VAL A 260 7.02 11.79 -2.83
C VAL A 260 7.80 13.11 -2.71
N VAL A 261 7.81 13.93 -3.77
CA VAL A 261 8.55 15.20 -3.77
C VAL A 261 8.00 16.14 -2.70
N LYS A 262 6.67 16.19 -2.52
CA LYS A 262 6.04 17.01 -1.47
C LYS A 262 6.47 16.60 -0.07
N TYR A 263 6.61 15.30 0.19
CA TYR A 263 7.10 14.80 1.48
C TYR A 263 8.55 15.25 1.72
N ILE A 264 9.46 15.01 0.78
CA ILE A 264 10.87 15.42 0.91
C ILE A 264 11.01 16.94 1.07
N LYS A 265 10.23 17.73 0.30
CA LYS A 265 10.15 19.19 0.48
C LYS A 265 9.76 19.58 1.90
N THR A 266 8.80 18.86 2.48
CA THR A 266 8.32 19.10 3.84
C THR A 266 9.41 18.81 4.89
N CYS A 267 10.14 17.71 4.74
CA CYS A 267 11.29 17.37 5.60
C CYS A 267 12.36 18.46 5.55
N TRP A 268 12.71 18.92 4.34
CA TRP A 268 13.64 20.03 4.16
C TRP A 268 13.15 21.32 4.84
N GLN A 269 11.90 21.71 4.62
CA GLN A 269 11.32 22.92 5.22
C GLN A 269 11.24 22.87 6.75
N ARG A 270 11.08 21.69 7.34
CA ARG A 270 11.09 21.49 8.79
C ARG A 270 12.49 21.53 9.39
N GLY A 271 13.52 21.22 8.59
CA GLY A 271 14.90 21.11 9.06
C GLY A 271 15.13 19.92 10.00
N ASP A 272 14.26 18.91 9.96
CA ASP A 272 14.34 17.70 10.81
C ASP A 272 15.09 16.54 10.13
N THR A 273 15.58 16.75 8.91
CA THR A 273 16.28 15.77 8.09
C THR A 273 17.61 16.32 7.62
N ASP A 274 18.66 15.50 7.67
CA ASP A 274 20.01 15.87 7.27
C ASP A 274 20.06 16.32 5.79
N ILE A 275 20.74 17.43 5.52
CA ILE A 275 20.88 18.01 4.18
C ILE A 275 21.51 17.01 3.20
N SER A 276 22.41 16.15 3.65
CA SER A 276 23.03 15.11 2.83
C SER A 276 22.01 14.08 2.30
N LEU A 277 20.95 13.78 3.06
CA LEU A 277 19.87 12.90 2.61
C LEU A 277 18.97 13.60 1.58
N ILE A 278 18.67 14.88 1.78
CA ILE A 278 17.92 15.69 0.80
C ILE A 278 18.73 15.79 -0.50
N ARG A 279 20.03 16.05 -0.41
CA ARG A 279 20.96 16.04 -1.55
C ARG A 279 20.96 14.69 -2.25
N TYR A 280 21.04 13.59 -1.51
CA TYR A 280 21.00 12.25 -2.07
C TYR A 280 19.72 12.00 -2.88
N PHE A 281 18.54 12.36 -2.33
CA PHE A 281 17.28 12.28 -3.08
C PHE A 281 17.31 13.12 -4.37
N VAL A 282 17.83 14.35 -4.30
CA VAL A 282 17.92 15.23 -5.49
C VAL A 282 18.80 14.60 -6.56
N THR A 283 19.97 14.05 -6.19
CA THR A 283 20.87 13.36 -7.13
C THR A 283 20.14 12.21 -7.84
N GLU A 284 19.55 11.29 -7.07
CA GLU A 284 18.86 10.11 -7.62
C GLU A 284 17.68 10.49 -8.54
N VAL A 285 16.94 11.55 -8.19
CA VAL A 285 15.83 12.04 -9.01
C VAL A 285 16.34 12.67 -10.31
N LEU A 286 17.38 13.51 -10.26
CA LEU A 286 17.94 14.15 -11.45
C LEU A 286 18.54 13.14 -12.42
N GLU A 287 19.11 12.03 -11.92
CA GLU A 287 19.61 10.93 -12.75
C GLU A 287 18.49 10.11 -13.40
N ALA A 288 17.28 10.10 -12.81
CA ALA A 288 16.16 9.29 -13.26
C ALA A 288 15.16 10.01 -14.19
N ILE A 289 15.25 11.33 -14.34
CA ILE A 289 14.25 12.13 -15.06
C ILE A 289 14.82 12.82 -16.31
N ALA A 290 13.93 13.15 -17.24
CA ALA A 290 14.22 13.94 -18.43
C ALA A 290 13.02 14.85 -18.75
N PRO A 291 13.21 15.96 -19.48
CA PRO A 291 12.12 16.83 -19.91
C PRO A 291 11.18 16.14 -20.91
N PRO A 292 9.93 16.63 -21.10
CA PRO A 292 9.35 17.84 -20.50
C PRO A 292 8.87 17.62 -19.06
N TYR A 293 9.07 18.63 -18.21
CA TYR A 293 8.62 18.61 -16.81
C TYR A 293 7.23 19.24 -16.65
N SER A 294 6.43 18.66 -15.75
CA SER A 294 5.14 19.25 -15.40
C SER A 294 5.33 20.43 -14.43
N TRP A 295 4.43 21.41 -14.50
CA TRP A 295 4.41 22.56 -13.59
C TRP A 295 4.43 22.13 -12.11
N GLU A 296 3.58 21.17 -11.73
CA GLU A 296 3.45 20.73 -10.33
C GLU A 296 4.76 20.14 -9.80
N PHE A 297 5.48 19.39 -10.64
CA PHE A 297 6.78 18.85 -10.28
C PHE A 297 7.80 19.97 -10.10
N VAL A 298 7.91 20.88 -11.06
CA VAL A 298 8.87 21.99 -11.02
C VAL A 298 8.62 22.88 -9.79
N ALA A 299 7.37 23.26 -9.52
CA ALA A 299 7.02 24.09 -8.36
C ALA A 299 7.38 23.45 -7.00
N LEU A 300 7.42 22.12 -6.94
CA LEU A 300 7.83 21.39 -5.75
C LEU A 300 9.34 21.17 -5.68
N PHE A 301 9.96 20.78 -6.79
CA PHE A 301 11.34 20.29 -6.83
C PHE A 301 12.37 21.42 -7.04
N LEU A 302 12.08 22.41 -7.90
CA LEU A 302 13.01 23.50 -8.22
C LEU A 302 13.52 24.25 -6.97
N PRO A 303 12.69 24.60 -5.96
CA PRO A 303 13.19 25.29 -4.77
C PRO A 303 14.22 24.48 -3.96
N ILE A 304 14.13 23.15 -4.00
CA ILE A 304 15.07 22.24 -3.34
C ILE A 304 16.38 22.19 -4.13
N VAL A 305 16.28 22.13 -5.46
CA VAL A 305 17.43 22.06 -6.38
C VAL A 305 18.21 23.37 -6.44
N GLU A 306 17.55 24.52 -6.37
CA GLU A 306 18.21 25.83 -6.40
C GLU A 306 18.99 26.15 -5.11
N ASN A 307 18.65 25.50 -3.99
CA ASN A 307 19.29 25.73 -2.70
C ASN A 307 20.77 25.30 -2.73
N GLU A 308 21.67 26.25 -2.44
CA GLU A 308 23.12 26.05 -2.51
C GLU A 308 23.65 25.09 -1.42
N GLU A 309 23.02 24.98 -0.25
CA GLU A 309 23.43 24.02 0.78
C GLU A 309 23.19 22.58 0.32
N ILE A 310 22.16 22.38 -0.51
CA ILE A 310 21.80 21.07 -1.07
C ILE A 310 22.67 20.77 -2.29
N THR A 311 22.69 21.64 -3.32
CA THR A 311 23.30 21.30 -4.62
C THR A 311 24.57 22.08 -4.97
N GLY A 312 25.05 22.99 -4.13
CA GLY A 312 26.16 23.89 -4.47
C GLY A 312 27.44 23.17 -4.90
N ASN A 313 27.79 22.07 -4.21
CA ASN A 313 28.97 21.27 -4.53
C ASN A 313 28.77 20.28 -5.70
N MET A 314 27.55 20.17 -6.23
CA MET A 314 27.23 19.29 -7.36
C MET A 314 27.38 20.01 -8.70
N ARG A 315 27.44 21.35 -8.69
CA ARG A 315 27.58 22.17 -9.88
C ARG A 315 29.04 22.14 -10.33
N VAL A 316 29.29 21.56 -11.50
CA VAL A 316 30.61 21.51 -12.13
C VAL A 316 30.55 22.33 -13.41
N GLU A 317 31.64 23.03 -13.77
CA GLU A 317 31.65 23.86 -14.98
C GLU A 317 31.37 23.01 -16.23
N ASP A 318 30.26 23.37 -16.90
CA ASP A 318 29.67 22.87 -18.14
C ASP A 318 29.14 21.40 -18.15
N SER A 319 27.79 21.29 -18.05
CA SER A 319 26.94 20.09 -18.27
C SER A 319 26.70 19.16 -17.08
N ASP A 320 26.47 19.70 -15.87
CA ASP A 320 25.94 18.92 -14.75
C ASP A 320 24.39 18.86 -14.73
N PRO A 321 23.78 17.77 -14.21
CA PRO A 321 22.31 17.61 -14.20
C PRO A 321 21.54 18.70 -13.43
N VAL A 322 22.16 19.33 -12.42
CA VAL A 322 21.52 20.41 -11.65
C VAL A 322 21.40 21.66 -12.51
N SER A 323 22.50 22.05 -13.16
CA SER A 323 22.55 23.22 -14.05
C SER A 323 21.62 23.05 -15.26
N GLU A 324 21.58 21.86 -15.86
CA GLU A 324 20.67 21.53 -16.96
C GLU A 324 19.20 21.65 -16.56
N PHE A 325 18.83 21.08 -15.41
CA PHE A 325 17.47 21.16 -14.87
C PHE A 325 17.03 22.61 -14.62
N ILE A 326 17.86 23.40 -13.93
CA ILE A 326 17.58 24.81 -13.62
C ILE A 326 17.42 25.62 -14.92
N SER A 327 18.33 25.44 -15.88
CA SER A 327 18.29 26.12 -17.18
C SER A 327 17.02 25.81 -17.96
N HIS A 328 16.62 24.54 -18.00
CA HIS A 328 15.37 24.11 -18.61
C HIS A 328 14.15 24.75 -17.93
N CYS A 329 14.11 24.74 -16.60
CA CYS A 329 12.99 25.31 -15.85
C CYS A 329 12.84 26.82 -16.08
N LYS A 330 13.94 27.58 -16.05
CA LYS A 330 13.91 29.03 -16.31
C LYS A 330 13.48 29.38 -17.72
N SER A 331 13.83 28.54 -18.69
CA SER A 331 13.46 28.75 -20.10
C SER A 331 11.96 28.52 -20.35
N ASN A 332 11.38 27.51 -19.70
CA ASN A 332 10.04 27.00 -20.00
C ASN A 332 8.95 27.34 -18.96
N HIS A 333 9.33 27.76 -17.75
CA HIS A 333 8.40 28.09 -16.65
C HIS A 333 8.70 29.48 -16.07
N ARG A 334 8.49 30.53 -16.88
CA ARG A 334 8.86 31.93 -16.59
C ARG A 334 8.13 32.61 -15.41
N GLU A 335 7.24 31.93 -14.70
CA GLU A 335 6.41 32.48 -13.61
C GLU A 335 6.71 31.86 -12.22
N LEU A 336 7.90 31.26 -12.02
CA LEU A 336 8.34 30.70 -10.73
C LEU A 336 9.19 31.66 -9.90
#